data_AF-A0A7C3E699-F1
#
_entry.id   AF-A0A7C3E699-F1
#
_cell.length_a   1.000
_cell.length_b   1.000
_cell.length_c   1.000
_cell.angle_alpha   90.00
_cell.angle_beta   90.00
_cell.angle_gamma   90.00
#
_symmetry.space_group_name_H-M   'P 1'
#
loop_
_entity.id
_entity.type
_entity.pdbx_description
1 polymer ?
#
loop_
_entity_poly.entity_id
_entity_poly.type
_entity_poly.pdbx_seq_one_letter_code
_entity_poly.pdbx_strand_id
1 'polypeptide(L)'
;RWKGEILRGVVHDPTTRFMGGVAGHAGLFTTAADLARWCRMILNGGELDGARLVSAMTVRKFTEPNSPPQQPVLRGLGFDIDSQYSTNRGELYPLGGFGHTGFTGTSLWIDPSTQSYVILLANSVHPRLRPPLAPLRSKVATIAAGALGAKPGAVALTSYLEASPRRVLARNGRTLTGLDVLEAERFARLSGKRAGLITNHTGLTRDGRRNIDAMLAAGVQLKALFSPEHGIAGKEDHENVSHGRDAKSGLPVWSLYRGKDRKPAPEMLKEIDVLVFDIQDIGTRFYTYLSTMKNAMEAAAAANIEFLVLDRPNPIGGISVEGPMLDPELISFVGCAVLPLRHGMTLGELARYLNVEEKIGVRLEVAPMQDWRRSDWWDSTGLVWVDPSPNMRSLTAALLYPGVAMLEFSKNYSVGRGTGSPFELIGADWIRGEELAAYLNRRWIPGVRIYAARFTPTASYFSGKEIEGVRLIVTDREVFSPLRLGLEIACALEKLYPGRIDWEGSLRLVGSGKALAGIRNGTDPRALVEQLQEAAEQFKAKRQPYLLYE
;
A
#
# COMPACT_ATOMS: atom_id res chain seq x y z
N ARG A 1 0.47 9.51 43.98
CA ARG A 1 -0.34 9.54 45.22
C ARG A 1 -1.70 8.92 44.96
N TRP A 2 -2.34 8.32 45.96
CA TRP A 2 -3.73 7.83 45.89
C TRP A 2 -4.50 8.37 47.09
N LYS A 3 -5.66 8.98 46.88
CA LYS A 3 -6.44 9.66 47.94
C LYS A 3 -5.57 10.60 48.82
N GLY A 4 -4.58 11.27 48.20
CA GLY A 4 -3.66 12.18 48.90
C GLY A 4 -2.40 11.52 49.49
N GLU A 5 -2.36 10.19 49.63
CA GLU A 5 -1.27 9.46 50.28
C GLU A 5 -0.19 8.95 49.30
N ILE A 6 1.04 8.81 49.81
CA ILE A 6 2.15 8.24 49.06
C ILE A 6 2.08 6.72 49.18
N LEU A 7 2.04 6.02 48.04
CA LEU A 7 2.04 4.57 48.01
C LEU A 7 3.45 4.03 48.30
N ARG A 8 3.55 3.15 49.30
CA ARG A 8 4.76 2.40 49.68
C ARG A 8 4.35 0.96 50.00
N GLY A 9 5.00 -0.03 49.37
CA GLY A 9 4.61 -1.44 49.52
C GLY A 9 3.19 -1.77 49.01
N VAL A 10 2.59 -0.86 48.23
CA VAL A 10 1.25 -0.99 47.66
C VAL A 10 1.36 -0.88 46.15
N VAL A 11 0.68 -1.77 45.42
CA VAL A 11 0.69 -1.81 43.96
C VAL A 11 0.20 -0.47 43.40
N HIS A 12 0.94 0.09 42.43
CA HIS A 12 0.60 1.41 41.89
C HIS A 12 -0.43 1.35 40.76
N ASP A 13 -0.64 0.17 40.15
CA ASP A 13 -1.68 -0.06 39.18
C ASP A 13 -3.08 0.13 39.82
N PRO A 14 -3.92 1.04 39.30
CA PRO A 14 -5.21 1.34 39.90
C PRO A 14 -6.18 0.16 39.80
N THR A 15 -6.19 -0.58 38.69
CA THR A 15 -7.09 -1.72 38.45
C THR A 15 -6.84 -2.82 39.46
N THR A 16 -5.59 -3.21 39.66
CA THR A 16 -5.17 -4.23 40.62
C THR A 16 -5.51 -3.82 42.05
N ARG A 17 -5.44 -2.53 42.39
CA ARG A 17 -5.87 -2.05 43.72
C ARG A 17 -7.37 -2.20 43.94
N PHE A 18 -8.19 -1.94 42.93
CA PHE A 18 -9.62 -2.20 43.02
C PHE A 18 -9.93 -3.69 43.15
N MET A 19 -9.03 -4.57 42.72
CA MET A 19 -9.12 -6.03 42.86
C MET A 19 -8.50 -6.59 44.16
N GLY A 20 -8.19 -5.74 45.15
CA GLY A 20 -7.63 -6.18 46.44
C GLY A 20 -6.09 -6.25 46.50
N GLY A 21 -5.39 -5.75 45.49
CA GLY A 21 -3.94 -5.52 45.54
C GLY A 21 -3.07 -6.59 44.87
N VAL A 22 -3.63 -7.75 44.51
CA VAL A 22 -2.94 -8.81 43.77
C VAL A 22 -3.84 -9.31 42.64
N ALA A 23 -3.36 -9.26 41.40
CA ALA A 23 -4.06 -9.75 40.22
C ALA A 23 -3.08 -10.47 39.27
N GLY A 24 -3.60 -11.26 38.33
CA GLY A 24 -2.76 -12.01 37.39
C GLY A 24 -1.83 -11.15 36.51
N HIS A 25 -2.09 -9.85 36.39
CA HIS A 25 -1.31 -8.92 35.55
C HIS A 25 -0.42 -7.94 36.36
N ALA A 26 -0.62 -7.81 37.68
CA ALA A 26 0.14 -6.90 38.55
C ALA A 26 -0.11 -7.20 40.05
N GLY A 27 0.75 -6.66 40.92
CA GLY A 27 0.62 -6.82 42.38
C GLY A 27 1.70 -7.67 43.04
N LEU A 28 2.60 -8.28 42.27
CA LEU A 28 3.79 -8.94 42.78
C LEU A 28 4.91 -7.94 43.08
N PHE A 29 5.57 -8.10 44.23
CA PHE A 29 6.78 -7.39 44.61
C PHE A 29 7.94 -8.38 44.68
N THR A 30 9.06 -8.04 44.04
CA THR A 30 10.24 -8.91 43.95
C THR A 30 11.49 -8.07 43.67
N THR A 31 12.66 -8.70 43.73
CA THR A 31 13.95 -8.05 43.45
C THR A 31 14.44 -8.37 42.04
N ALA A 32 15.40 -7.59 41.54
CA ALA A 32 16.07 -7.92 40.28
C ALA A 32 16.85 -9.26 40.38
N ALA A 33 17.35 -9.62 41.57
CA ALA A 33 18.04 -10.89 41.79
C ALA A 33 17.11 -12.10 41.65
N ASP A 34 15.87 -12.00 42.14
CA ASP A 34 14.87 -13.04 41.98
C ASP A 34 14.43 -13.19 40.52
N LEU A 35 14.18 -12.06 39.84
CA LEU A 35 13.87 -12.07 38.40
C LEU A 35 15.03 -12.64 37.58
N ALA A 36 16.28 -12.40 37.97
CA ALA A 36 17.45 -12.99 37.31
C ALA A 36 17.51 -14.52 37.46
N ARG A 37 17.06 -15.07 38.59
CA ARG A 37 16.88 -16.54 38.76
C ARG A 37 15.82 -17.06 37.78
N TRP A 38 14.70 -16.34 37.64
CA TRP A 38 13.65 -16.68 36.68
C TRP A 38 14.12 -16.61 35.22
N CYS A 39 14.86 -15.55 34.82
CA CYS A 39 15.42 -15.44 33.47
C CYS A 39 16.38 -16.59 33.14
N ARG A 40 17.26 -16.97 34.09
CA ARG A 40 18.17 -18.11 33.93
C ARG A 40 17.42 -19.43 33.78
N MET A 41 16.34 -19.62 34.52
CA MET A 41 15.48 -20.79 34.38
C MET A 41 14.88 -20.89 32.97
N ILE A 42 14.40 -19.77 32.42
CA ILE A 42 13.86 -19.71 31.05
C ILE A 42 14.95 -19.97 30.00
N LEU A 43 16.12 -19.32 30.11
CA LEU A 43 17.25 -19.56 29.19
C LEU A 43 17.73 -21.01 29.21
N ASN A 44 17.67 -21.67 30.37
CA ASN A 44 18.03 -23.07 30.57
C ASN A 44 16.87 -24.05 30.28
N GLY A 45 15.86 -23.64 29.51
CA GLY A 45 14.80 -24.55 29.07
C GLY A 45 13.97 -25.13 30.22
N GLY A 46 13.77 -24.35 31.29
CA GLY A 46 12.87 -24.68 32.40
C GLY A 46 13.56 -25.21 33.65
N GLU A 47 14.88 -25.20 33.69
CA GLU A 47 15.71 -25.76 34.76
C GLU A 47 16.53 -24.69 35.48
N LEU A 48 16.59 -24.76 36.80
CA LEU A 48 17.39 -23.88 37.64
C LEU A 48 17.98 -24.66 38.81
N ASP A 49 19.28 -24.49 39.08
CA ASP A 49 19.98 -25.10 40.21
C ASP A 49 19.75 -26.63 40.34
N GLY A 50 19.68 -27.33 39.19
CA GLY A 50 19.47 -28.79 39.12
C GLY A 50 18.02 -29.26 39.29
N ALA A 51 17.06 -28.33 39.41
CA ALA A 51 15.63 -28.63 39.50
C ALA A 51 14.86 -28.16 38.25
N ARG A 52 14.06 -29.05 37.67
CA ARG A 52 13.16 -28.72 36.56
C ARG A 52 11.84 -28.16 37.10
N LEU A 53 11.65 -26.86 36.95
CA LEU A 53 10.44 -26.17 37.37
C LEU A 53 9.37 -26.19 36.28
N VAL A 54 9.80 -26.16 35.01
CA VAL A 54 8.93 -26.14 33.82
C VAL A 54 9.55 -27.03 32.74
N SER A 55 8.73 -27.67 31.90
CA SER A 55 9.27 -28.48 30.80
C SER A 55 9.90 -27.58 29.72
N ALA A 56 10.93 -28.06 29.02
CA ALA A 56 11.52 -27.32 27.91
C ALA A 56 10.50 -27.01 26.80
N MET A 57 9.53 -27.90 26.58
CA MET A 57 8.43 -27.69 25.64
C MET A 57 7.51 -26.54 26.06
N THR A 58 7.24 -26.42 27.36
CA THR A 58 6.44 -25.32 27.91
C THR A 58 7.18 -23.99 27.77
N VAL A 59 8.50 -23.98 28.04
CA VAL A 59 9.33 -22.78 27.81
C VAL A 59 9.26 -22.35 26.34
N ARG A 60 9.43 -23.28 25.39
CA ARG A 60 9.27 -22.99 23.96
C ARG A 60 7.91 -22.38 23.64
N LYS A 61 6.82 -22.97 24.16
CA LYS A 61 5.47 -22.42 23.97
C LYS A 61 5.31 -21.00 24.53
N PHE A 62 6.00 -20.65 25.61
CA PHE A 62 5.95 -19.29 26.16
C PHE A 62 6.66 -18.28 25.25
N THR A 63 7.75 -18.69 24.61
CA THR A 63 8.70 -17.79 23.96
C THR A 63 8.56 -17.75 22.44
N GLU A 64 7.85 -18.70 21.83
CA GLU A 64 7.54 -18.71 20.41
C GLU A 64 6.35 -17.80 20.07
N PRO A 65 6.31 -17.21 18.86
CA PRO A 65 5.15 -16.45 18.41
C PRO A 65 3.88 -17.32 18.43
N ASN A 66 2.90 -16.89 19.21
CA ASN A 66 1.54 -17.44 19.29
C ASN A 66 0.49 -16.42 18.81
N SER A 67 0.92 -15.25 18.34
CA SER A 67 0.03 -14.29 17.69
C SER A 67 -0.62 -14.90 16.45
N PRO A 68 -1.90 -14.56 16.15
CA PRO A 68 -2.49 -14.88 14.86
C PRO A 68 -1.60 -14.34 13.73
N PRO A 69 -1.37 -15.09 12.64
CA PRO A 69 -0.48 -14.69 11.55
C PRO A 69 -0.79 -13.31 10.93
N GLN A 70 -2.02 -12.82 11.09
CA GLN A 70 -2.52 -11.55 10.56
C GLN A 70 -2.27 -10.36 11.48
N GLN A 71 -1.77 -10.58 12.70
CA GLN A 71 -1.44 -9.49 13.62
C GLN A 71 -0.01 -9.00 13.37
N PRO A 72 0.20 -7.68 13.24
CA PRO A 72 1.52 -7.09 12.99
C PRO A 72 2.42 -7.12 14.24
N VAL A 73 2.02 -7.87 15.28
CA VAL A 73 2.73 -7.97 16.55
C VAL A 73 3.03 -9.44 16.82
N LEU A 74 4.28 -9.75 17.15
CA LEU A 74 4.67 -11.06 17.64
C LEU A 74 4.57 -11.07 19.16
N ARG A 75 3.76 -11.97 19.69
CA ARG A 75 3.63 -12.22 21.12
C ARG A 75 3.71 -13.72 21.37
N GLY A 76 4.43 -14.09 22.43
CA GLY A 76 4.36 -15.41 23.01
C GLY A 76 3.27 -15.47 24.08
N LEU A 77 3.19 -16.59 24.79
CA LEU A 77 2.26 -16.72 25.92
C LEU A 77 2.79 -15.90 27.11
N GLY A 78 2.32 -14.67 27.24
CA GLY A 78 2.70 -13.73 28.30
C GLY A 78 3.86 -12.79 27.96
N PHE A 79 4.49 -12.96 26.79
CA PHE A 79 5.63 -12.14 26.36
C PHE A 79 5.34 -11.36 25.09
N ASP A 80 5.88 -10.15 25.06
CA ASP A 80 6.07 -9.37 23.85
C ASP A 80 7.35 -9.83 23.15
N ILE A 81 7.30 -10.06 21.83
CA ILE A 81 8.46 -10.49 21.01
C ILE A 81 8.81 -9.36 20.02
N ASP A 82 7.79 -8.86 19.30
CA ASP A 82 7.95 -7.77 18.33
C ASP A 82 6.61 -7.04 18.13
N SER A 83 6.37 -6.01 18.93
CA SER A 83 5.25 -5.09 18.82
C SER A 83 5.72 -3.65 18.85
N GLN A 84 4.81 -2.70 18.60
CA GLN A 84 5.08 -1.27 18.77
C GLN A 84 5.58 -0.89 20.19
N TYR A 85 5.37 -1.76 21.18
CA TYR A 85 5.82 -1.56 22.56
C TYR A 85 7.18 -2.22 22.86
N SER A 86 7.73 -3.03 21.95
CA SER A 86 8.99 -3.77 22.14
C SER A 86 10.24 -2.90 22.06
N THR A 87 10.11 -1.57 22.05
CA THR A 87 11.27 -0.64 22.05
C THR A 87 12.19 -0.85 23.26
N ASN A 88 11.71 -1.46 24.35
CA ASN A 88 12.53 -1.88 25.49
C ASN A 88 13.50 -3.04 25.20
N ARG A 89 13.42 -3.67 24.01
CA ARG A 89 14.48 -4.56 23.46
C ARG A 89 15.77 -3.80 23.21
N GLY A 90 15.72 -2.52 22.89
CA GLY A 90 16.86 -1.78 22.35
C GLY A 90 17.11 -2.09 20.87
N GLU A 91 18.20 -1.54 20.35
CA GLU A 91 18.52 -1.52 18.92
C GLU A 91 19.43 -2.67 18.47
N LEU A 92 20.19 -3.26 19.40
CA LEU A 92 21.23 -4.24 19.09
C LEU A 92 20.82 -5.70 19.36
N TYR A 93 19.86 -5.94 20.27
CA TYR A 93 19.34 -7.29 20.46
C TYR A 93 18.58 -7.75 19.20
N PRO A 94 18.80 -9.00 18.76
CA PRO A 94 18.17 -9.52 17.56
C PRO A 94 16.66 -9.71 17.74
N LEU A 95 16.00 -9.86 16.61
CA LEU A 95 14.60 -10.27 16.62
C LEU A 95 14.51 -11.76 16.98
N GLY A 96 13.68 -12.09 17.99
CA GLY A 96 13.60 -13.42 18.59
C GLY A 96 13.79 -13.40 20.11
N GLY A 97 14.38 -12.33 20.64
CA GLY A 97 14.27 -12.00 22.06
C GLY A 97 12.84 -11.62 22.44
N PHE A 98 12.53 -11.71 23.74
CA PHE A 98 11.18 -11.51 24.25
C PHE A 98 11.20 -10.90 25.65
N GLY A 99 10.12 -10.23 26.03
CA GLY A 99 10.06 -9.57 27.32
C GLY A 99 8.71 -8.93 27.62
N HIS A 100 8.67 -8.11 28.66
CA HIS A 100 7.48 -7.35 29.01
C HIS A 100 7.84 -6.08 29.80
N THR A 101 6.90 -5.16 29.88
CA THR A 101 7.02 -3.94 30.69
C THR A 101 6.00 -3.95 31.84
N GLY A 102 6.28 -3.18 32.90
CA GLY A 102 5.36 -2.97 34.00
C GLY A 102 4.95 -1.50 34.14
N PHE A 103 3.78 -1.30 34.73
CA PHE A 103 3.12 0.00 34.90
C PHE A 103 4.01 1.06 35.54
N THR A 104 4.80 0.70 36.55
CA THR A 104 5.62 1.68 37.29
C THR A 104 6.86 2.13 36.52
N GLY A 105 7.20 1.55 35.38
CA GLY A 105 8.48 1.81 34.73
C GLY A 105 9.40 0.60 34.64
N THR A 106 9.02 -0.54 35.19
CA THR A 106 9.82 -1.78 35.12
C THR A 106 9.85 -2.38 33.72
N SER A 107 10.89 -3.14 33.41
CA SER A 107 10.97 -3.97 32.20
C SER A 107 11.91 -5.15 32.41
N LEU A 108 11.64 -6.22 31.65
CA LEU A 108 12.48 -7.40 31.55
C LEU A 108 12.54 -7.80 30.08
N TRP A 109 13.73 -8.10 29.58
CA TRP A 109 13.94 -8.64 28.23
C TRP A 109 14.96 -9.78 28.28
N ILE A 110 14.66 -10.90 27.62
CA ILE A 110 15.50 -12.09 27.54
C ILE A 110 15.80 -12.35 26.07
N ASP A 111 17.06 -12.64 25.77
CA ASP A 111 17.50 -12.99 24.43
C ASP A 111 18.18 -14.37 24.44
N PRO A 112 17.51 -15.42 23.89
CA PRO A 112 18.09 -16.76 23.82
C PRO A 112 19.33 -16.85 22.93
N SER A 113 19.42 -16.02 21.89
CA SER A 113 20.52 -16.11 20.91
C SER A 113 21.87 -15.72 21.51
N THR A 114 21.87 -14.70 22.36
CA THR A 114 23.03 -14.20 23.09
C THR A 114 23.12 -14.81 24.50
N GLN A 115 22.18 -15.68 24.88
CA GLN A 115 22.07 -16.26 26.23
C GLN A 115 22.11 -15.20 27.34
N SER A 116 21.38 -14.09 27.14
CA SER A 116 21.45 -12.92 28.02
C SER A 116 20.07 -12.34 28.35
N TYR A 117 20.03 -11.44 29.33
CA TYR A 117 18.82 -10.75 29.73
C TYR A 117 19.12 -9.39 30.38
N VAL A 118 18.15 -8.49 30.32
CA VAL A 118 18.19 -7.16 30.94
C VAL A 118 16.96 -6.96 31.80
N ILE A 119 17.17 -6.56 33.05
CA ILE A 119 16.12 -6.24 34.01
C ILE A 119 16.31 -4.80 34.47
N LEU A 120 15.28 -3.96 34.31
CA LEU A 120 15.26 -2.60 34.83
C LEU A 120 14.05 -2.44 35.74
N LEU A 121 14.28 -2.29 37.04
CA LEU A 121 13.23 -2.02 38.02
C LEU A 121 13.19 -0.54 38.38
N ALA A 122 12.44 0.24 37.60
CA ALA A 122 12.24 1.67 37.82
C ALA A 122 10.83 2.00 38.34
N ASN A 123 10.70 3.20 38.93
CA ASN A 123 9.44 3.73 39.43
C ASN A 123 9.21 5.20 38.99
N SER A 124 8.72 5.41 37.77
CA SER A 124 8.39 6.74 37.22
C SER A 124 7.07 7.30 37.72
N VAL A 125 6.25 6.50 38.40
CA VAL A 125 4.95 6.93 38.93
C VAL A 125 5.05 7.46 40.37
N HIS A 126 6.23 7.36 40.99
CA HIS A 126 6.49 7.76 42.37
C HIS A 126 7.38 9.03 42.46
N PRO A 127 7.05 9.99 43.35
CA PRO A 127 5.78 10.17 44.05
C PRO A 127 4.69 10.81 43.15
N ARG A 128 5.10 11.27 41.96
CA ARG A 128 4.30 11.91 40.91
C ARG A 128 4.60 11.22 39.58
N LEU A 129 3.62 11.20 38.67
CA LEU A 129 3.77 10.65 37.33
C LEU A 129 4.83 11.45 36.55
N ARG A 130 5.89 10.79 36.12
CA ARG A 130 6.96 11.31 35.26
C ARG A 130 6.80 10.80 33.82
N PRO A 131 7.53 11.38 32.84
CA PRO A 131 7.45 10.96 31.44
C PRO A 131 7.69 9.45 31.24
N PRO A 132 7.21 8.87 30.12
CA PRO A 132 7.42 7.47 29.78
C PRO A 132 8.90 7.07 29.79
N LEU A 133 9.24 5.94 30.42
CA LEU A 133 10.62 5.44 30.51
C LEU A 133 11.08 4.62 29.29
N ALA A 134 10.31 4.59 28.20
CA ALA A 134 10.65 3.82 27.00
C ALA A 134 12.04 4.16 26.44
N PRO A 135 12.45 5.45 26.32
CA PRO A 135 13.80 5.79 25.85
C PRO A 135 14.92 5.28 26.77
N LEU A 136 14.71 5.35 28.09
CA LEU A 136 15.69 4.85 29.07
C LEU A 136 15.83 3.34 29.00
N ARG A 137 14.70 2.61 28.92
CA ARG A 137 14.68 1.15 28.79
C ARG A 137 15.43 0.70 27.53
N SER A 138 15.11 1.33 26.39
CA SER A 138 15.78 1.06 25.13
C SER A 138 17.29 1.30 25.23
N LYS A 139 17.70 2.46 25.77
CA LYS A 139 19.12 2.81 25.91
C LYS A 139 19.87 1.83 26.82
N VAL A 140 19.29 1.43 27.94
CA VAL A 140 19.90 0.44 28.85
C VAL A 140 20.05 -0.92 28.15
N ALA A 141 19.01 -1.38 27.43
CA ALA A 141 19.07 -2.63 26.71
C ALA A 141 20.11 -2.60 25.57
N THR A 142 20.17 -1.51 24.80
CA THR A 142 21.19 -1.28 23.77
C THR A 142 22.61 -1.30 24.35
N ILE A 143 22.86 -0.64 25.48
CA ILE A 143 24.18 -0.63 26.13
C ILE A 143 24.56 -2.05 26.60
N ALA A 144 23.63 -2.78 27.23
CA ALA A 144 23.86 -4.14 27.68
C ALA A 144 24.16 -5.09 26.51
N ALA A 145 23.36 -5.02 25.43
CA ALA A 145 23.57 -5.79 24.22
C ALA A 145 24.92 -5.49 23.54
N GLY A 146 25.30 -4.20 23.48
CA GLY A 146 26.58 -3.77 22.94
C GLY A 146 27.78 -4.28 23.76
N ALA A 147 27.67 -4.27 25.09
CA ALA A 147 28.69 -4.82 25.99
C ALA A 147 28.88 -6.34 25.83
N LEU A 148 27.84 -7.04 25.35
CA LEU A 148 27.85 -8.48 25.07
C LEU A 148 28.20 -8.82 23.61
N GLY A 149 28.48 -7.81 22.77
CA GLY A 149 28.85 -8.01 21.37
C GLY A 149 27.69 -8.43 20.44
N ALA A 150 26.43 -8.15 20.82
CA ALA A 150 25.28 -8.41 19.96
C ALA A 150 25.35 -7.55 18.68
N LYS A 151 25.05 -8.15 17.52
CA LYS A 151 25.08 -7.49 16.22
C LYS A 151 23.66 -7.26 15.68
N PRO A 152 23.36 -6.07 15.10
CA PRO A 152 22.09 -5.84 14.42
C PRO A 152 21.90 -6.81 13.25
N GLY A 153 20.67 -7.30 13.05
CA GLY A 153 20.28 -8.01 11.83
C GLY A 153 20.30 -9.55 11.89
N ALA A 154 20.71 -10.17 12.99
CA ALA A 154 20.42 -11.59 13.19
C ALA A 154 18.92 -11.76 13.49
N VAL A 155 18.24 -12.61 12.73
CA VAL A 155 16.88 -13.07 13.04
C VAL A 155 17.03 -14.44 13.67
N ALA A 156 16.58 -14.60 14.91
CA ALA A 156 16.63 -15.85 15.67
C ALA A 156 15.21 -16.32 16.00
N LEU A 157 14.31 -16.29 15.00
CA LEU A 157 12.99 -16.91 15.10
C LEU A 157 13.12 -18.36 14.59
N THR A 158 12.65 -19.35 15.35
CA THR A 158 12.70 -20.76 14.92
C THR A 158 11.30 -21.32 14.68
N SER A 159 10.43 -20.57 13.99
CA SER A 159 9.03 -20.98 13.77
C SER A 159 8.67 -21.15 12.29
N TYR A 160 7.72 -22.05 12.01
CA TYR A 160 7.12 -22.33 10.70
C TYR A 160 6.50 -21.10 9.98
N LEU A 161 6.39 -19.95 10.65
CA LEU A 161 5.71 -18.73 10.16
C LEU A 161 6.66 -17.70 9.52
N GLU A 162 7.96 -18.00 9.37
CA GLU A 162 8.95 -17.06 8.80
C GLU A 162 8.72 -16.65 7.34
N ALA A 163 7.83 -17.32 6.60
CA ALA A 163 7.65 -17.10 5.17
C ALA A 163 6.62 -15.99 4.80
N SER A 164 6.04 -15.26 5.75
CA SER A 164 5.04 -14.22 5.46
C SER A 164 5.66 -12.80 5.41
N PRO A 165 5.46 -12.02 4.33
CA PRO A 165 5.91 -10.63 4.26
C PRO A 165 5.29 -9.79 5.37
N ARG A 166 6.11 -8.95 6.03
CA ARG A 166 5.67 -8.11 7.15
C ARG A 166 4.91 -6.88 6.69
N ARG A 167 3.73 -6.69 7.26
CA ARG A 167 2.92 -5.47 7.12
C ARG A 167 3.59 -4.29 7.84
N VAL A 168 4.12 -3.33 7.08
CA VAL A 168 4.59 -2.04 7.61
C VAL A 168 3.41 -1.07 7.66
N LEU A 169 2.88 -0.81 8.86
CA LEU A 169 1.64 -0.03 9.04
C LEU A 169 1.83 1.51 9.11
N ALA A 170 3.06 2.01 9.18
CA ALA A 170 3.44 3.40 8.91
C ALA A 170 4.96 3.51 9.05
N ARG A 171 5.69 3.63 7.92
CA ARG A 171 7.14 3.88 7.96
C ARG A 171 7.46 5.38 7.92
N ASN A 172 6.61 6.17 7.28
CA ASN A 172 6.89 7.56 6.93
C ASN A 172 5.60 8.38 6.74
N GLY A 173 5.00 8.87 7.84
CA GLY A 173 4.00 9.94 7.75
C GLY A 173 4.58 11.29 7.29
N ARG A 174 5.60 11.29 6.44
CA ARG A 174 6.43 12.43 6.04
C ARG A 174 6.64 12.56 4.54
N THR A 175 6.10 11.67 3.71
CA THR A 175 6.28 11.73 2.26
C THR A 175 5.97 13.12 1.72
N LEU A 176 6.89 13.66 0.93
CA LEU A 176 6.71 14.87 0.14
C LEU A 176 6.59 14.47 -1.32
N THR A 177 5.49 14.87 -1.97
CA THR A 177 5.30 14.64 -3.41
C THR A 177 6.27 15.50 -4.22
N GLY A 178 6.44 15.22 -5.51
CA GLY A 178 7.23 16.08 -6.40
C GLY A 178 6.76 17.54 -6.38
N LEU A 179 5.46 17.79 -6.18
CA LEU A 179 4.91 19.13 -6.00
C LEU A 179 5.41 19.79 -4.70
N ASP A 180 5.38 19.08 -3.58
CA ASP A 180 5.85 19.61 -2.29
C ASP A 180 7.35 19.90 -2.32
N VAL A 181 8.13 19.06 -3.01
CA VAL A 181 9.57 19.27 -3.23
C VAL A 181 9.82 20.53 -4.05
N LEU A 182 9.08 20.71 -5.16
CA LEU A 182 9.18 21.93 -5.97
C LEU A 182 8.78 23.17 -5.19
N GLU A 183 7.73 23.10 -4.38
CA GLU A 183 7.30 24.22 -3.56
C GLU A 183 8.38 24.63 -2.54
N ALA A 184 9.03 23.65 -1.90
CA ALA A 184 10.16 23.91 -1.01
C ALA A 184 11.35 24.57 -1.74
N GLU A 185 11.56 24.22 -3.02
CA GLU A 185 12.53 24.84 -3.92
C GLU A 185 12.04 26.17 -4.54
N ARG A 186 10.87 26.68 -4.13
CA ARG A 186 10.22 27.88 -4.68
C ARG A 186 10.02 27.81 -6.20
N PHE A 187 9.74 26.62 -6.70
CA PHE A 187 9.52 26.32 -8.12
C PHE A 187 10.68 26.77 -9.03
N ALA A 188 11.92 26.77 -8.54
CA ALA A 188 13.09 27.28 -9.26
C ALA A 188 13.25 26.67 -10.67
N ARG A 189 12.90 25.38 -10.84
CA ARG A 189 12.95 24.64 -12.12
C ARG A 189 12.04 25.21 -13.22
N LEU A 190 11.03 26.00 -12.83
CA LEU A 190 10.04 26.64 -13.71
C LEU A 190 10.28 28.15 -13.87
N SER A 191 11.32 28.70 -13.24
CA SER A 191 11.62 30.13 -13.31
C SER A 191 11.87 30.57 -14.76
N GLY A 192 11.16 31.63 -15.18
CA GLY A 192 11.28 32.18 -16.54
C GLY A 192 10.65 31.36 -17.66
N LYS A 193 10.06 30.18 -17.36
CA LYS A 193 9.40 29.31 -18.35
C LYS A 193 7.89 29.53 -18.35
N ARG A 194 7.27 29.48 -19.53
CA ARG A 194 5.81 29.42 -19.68
C ARG A 194 5.35 27.97 -19.53
N ALA A 195 4.62 27.69 -18.45
CA ALA A 195 4.25 26.32 -18.11
C ALA A 195 2.82 25.99 -18.57
N GLY A 196 2.64 24.81 -19.13
CA GLY A 196 1.34 24.15 -19.25
C GLY A 196 1.22 23.05 -18.20
N LEU A 197 0.10 22.98 -17.49
CA LEU A 197 -0.08 22.02 -16.40
C LEU A 197 -1.11 20.94 -16.75
N ILE A 198 -0.66 19.70 -16.86
CA ILE A 198 -1.49 18.50 -16.98
C ILE A 198 -1.85 18.04 -15.57
N THR A 199 -3.09 18.27 -15.16
CA THR A 199 -3.55 18.02 -13.79
C THR A 199 -5.04 17.69 -13.73
N ASN A 200 -5.48 17.21 -12.57
CA ASN A 200 -6.87 17.18 -12.14
C ASN A 200 -6.97 17.61 -10.66
N HIS A 201 -8.08 17.29 -10.00
CA HIS A 201 -8.35 17.60 -8.60
C HIS A 201 -7.45 16.86 -7.59
N THR A 202 -6.71 15.84 -8.02
CA THR A 202 -5.73 15.12 -7.19
C THR A 202 -4.38 15.85 -7.06
N GLY A 203 -4.15 16.85 -7.93
CA GLY A 203 -2.97 17.72 -7.92
C GLY A 203 -2.99 18.65 -6.71
N LEU A 204 -2.73 18.09 -5.54
CA LEU A 204 -2.73 18.79 -4.26
C LEU A 204 -1.35 18.74 -3.61
N THR A 205 -1.00 19.83 -2.94
CA THR A 205 0.09 19.87 -1.95
C THR A 205 -0.30 19.05 -0.72
N ARG A 206 0.68 18.73 0.11
CA ARG A 206 0.48 18.00 1.36
C ARG A 206 -0.52 18.67 2.31
N ASP A 207 -0.61 20.00 2.30
CA ASP A 207 -1.57 20.77 3.10
C ASP A 207 -2.92 21.00 2.39
N GLY A 208 -3.13 20.39 1.22
CA GLY A 208 -4.41 20.36 0.52
C GLY A 208 -4.68 21.54 -0.41
N ARG A 209 -3.69 22.38 -0.71
CA ARG A 209 -3.82 23.44 -1.72
C ARG A 209 -3.72 22.84 -3.12
N ARG A 210 -4.48 23.39 -4.05
CA ARG A 210 -4.39 23.02 -5.47
C ARG A 210 -3.02 23.41 -6.02
N ASN A 211 -2.41 22.54 -6.81
CA ASN A 211 -1.16 22.82 -7.50
C ASN A 211 -1.23 24.09 -8.37
N ILE A 212 -2.36 24.31 -9.06
CA ILE A 212 -2.65 25.52 -9.85
C ILE A 212 -2.48 26.77 -8.97
N ASP A 213 -3.08 26.77 -7.79
CA ASP A 213 -3.07 27.92 -6.88
C ASP A 213 -1.67 28.13 -6.28
N ALA A 214 -1.00 27.05 -5.86
CA ALA A 214 0.34 27.10 -5.29
C ALA A 214 1.39 27.62 -6.30
N MET A 215 1.33 27.14 -7.54
CA MET A 215 2.21 27.57 -8.62
C MET A 215 1.99 29.04 -8.99
N LEU A 216 0.74 29.49 -9.13
CA LEU A 216 0.42 30.89 -9.40
C LEU A 216 0.88 31.81 -8.26
N ALA A 217 0.65 31.42 -7.01
CA ALA A 217 1.07 32.19 -5.84
C ALA A 217 2.60 32.33 -5.74
N ALA A 218 3.35 31.35 -6.23
CA ALA A 218 4.81 31.40 -6.31
C ALA A 218 5.34 32.15 -7.55
N GLY A 219 4.46 32.71 -8.39
CA GLY A 219 4.84 33.47 -9.58
C GLY A 219 5.19 32.63 -10.81
N VAL A 220 4.84 31.33 -10.82
CA VAL A 220 5.00 30.48 -12.01
C VAL A 220 4.09 30.99 -13.13
N GLN A 221 4.62 31.12 -14.34
CA GLN A 221 3.87 31.57 -15.51
C GLN A 221 3.02 30.45 -16.13
N LEU A 222 1.95 30.05 -15.45
CA LEU A 222 0.98 29.10 -16.01
C LEU A 222 0.19 29.75 -17.15
N LYS A 223 0.20 29.12 -18.33
CA LYS A 223 -0.51 29.60 -19.54
C LYS A 223 -1.77 28.82 -19.87
N ALA A 224 -1.77 27.52 -19.60
CA ALA A 224 -2.91 26.65 -19.88
C ALA A 224 -2.92 25.43 -18.95
N LEU A 225 -4.11 24.89 -18.75
CA LEU A 225 -4.35 23.65 -18.04
C LEU A 225 -4.79 22.57 -19.02
N PHE A 226 -4.40 21.33 -18.76
CA PHE A 226 -4.73 20.17 -19.57
C PHE A 226 -5.37 19.10 -18.69
N SER A 227 -6.63 18.76 -18.94
CA SER A 227 -7.37 17.79 -18.13
C SER A 227 -7.45 16.42 -18.78
N PRO A 228 -7.35 15.32 -18.00
CA PRO A 228 -7.49 13.94 -18.49
C PRO A 228 -8.96 13.50 -18.59
N GLU A 229 -9.21 12.19 -18.54
CA GLU A 229 -10.51 11.51 -18.68
C GLU A 229 -11.66 12.07 -17.84
N HIS A 230 -11.42 12.36 -16.57
CA HIS A 230 -12.49 12.79 -15.64
C HIS A 230 -12.59 14.33 -15.51
N GLY A 231 -11.95 15.06 -16.42
CA GLY A 231 -11.88 16.51 -16.42
C GLY A 231 -11.03 17.08 -15.28
N ILE A 232 -10.95 18.41 -15.20
CA ILE A 232 -10.10 19.12 -14.24
C ILE A 232 -10.57 18.95 -12.78
N ALA A 233 -11.89 18.75 -12.58
CA ALA A 233 -12.51 18.59 -11.28
C ALA A 233 -12.74 17.12 -10.87
N GLY A 234 -12.44 16.16 -11.76
CA GLY A 234 -12.58 14.73 -11.47
C GLY A 234 -14.01 14.21 -11.39
N LYS A 235 -14.97 14.90 -11.99
CA LYS A 235 -16.41 14.59 -11.87
C LYS A 235 -17.02 13.99 -13.13
N GLU A 236 -16.33 14.07 -14.26
CA GLU A 236 -16.85 13.57 -15.54
C GLU A 236 -16.66 12.05 -15.65
N ASP A 237 -17.64 11.34 -16.19
CA ASP A 237 -17.59 9.88 -16.42
C ASP A 237 -18.20 9.55 -17.80
N HIS A 238 -17.75 10.27 -18.84
CA HIS A 238 -18.21 10.12 -20.22
C HIS A 238 -17.11 10.49 -21.23
N GLU A 239 -17.25 10.02 -22.48
CA GLU A 239 -16.32 10.37 -23.56
C GLU A 239 -16.43 11.83 -23.99
N ASN A 240 -15.37 12.37 -24.59
CA ASN A 240 -15.32 13.70 -25.21
C ASN A 240 -15.60 14.85 -24.22
N VAL A 241 -14.95 14.82 -23.06
CA VAL A 241 -14.97 15.95 -22.11
C VAL A 241 -14.57 17.23 -22.83
N SER A 242 -15.33 18.31 -22.60
CA SER A 242 -15.21 19.56 -23.34
C SER A 242 -14.04 20.44 -22.85
N HIS A 243 -13.57 21.33 -23.72
CA HIS A 243 -12.69 22.44 -23.32
C HIS A 243 -13.43 23.41 -22.39
N GLY A 244 -12.70 24.18 -21.61
CA GLY A 244 -13.30 25.14 -20.68
C GLY A 244 -12.32 26.16 -20.14
N ARG A 245 -12.66 26.72 -18.98
CA ARG A 245 -11.79 27.61 -18.20
C ARG A 245 -11.85 27.21 -16.74
N ASP A 246 -10.74 27.34 -16.04
CA ASP A 246 -10.72 27.17 -14.60
C ASP A 246 -11.38 28.39 -13.94
N ALA A 247 -12.39 28.13 -13.11
CA ALA A 247 -13.23 29.18 -12.55
C ALA A 247 -12.48 30.17 -11.65
N LYS A 248 -11.39 29.74 -10.99
CA LYS A 248 -10.64 30.54 -10.02
C LYS A 248 -9.50 31.33 -10.67
N SER A 249 -8.69 30.66 -11.49
CA SER A 249 -7.52 31.26 -12.15
C SER A 249 -7.87 31.96 -13.47
N GLY A 250 -9.01 31.62 -14.09
CA GLY A 250 -9.40 32.09 -15.42
C GLY A 250 -8.61 31.45 -16.57
N LEU A 251 -7.66 30.55 -16.28
CA LEU A 251 -6.82 29.91 -17.30
C LEU A 251 -7.65 29.03 -18.25
N PRO A 252 -7.27 28.93 -19.54
CA PRO A 252 -7.90 27.99 -20.46
C PRO A 252 -7.63 26.54 -20.02
N VAL A 253 -8.65 25.69 -20.15
CA VAL A 253 -8.59 24.25 -19.87
C VAL A 253 -8.80 23.49 -21.17
N TRP A 254 -7.76 22.82 -21.64
CA TRP A 254 -7.80 21.90 -22.76
C TRP A 254 -8.09 20.49 -22.27
N SER A 255 -9.01 19.80 -22.93
CA SER A 255 -9.35 18.42 -22.59
C SER A 255 -8.52 17.50 -23.46
N LEU A 256 -7.72 16.63 -22.83
CA LEU A 256 -6.97 15.57 -23.48
C LEU A 256 -7.80 14.30 -23.64
N TYR A 257 -9.07 14.31 -23.19
CA TYR A 257 -10.02 13.22 -23.38
C TYR A 257 -11.03 13.52 -24.49
N ARG A 258 -10.56 14.22 -25.52
CA ARG A 258 -11.30 14.55 -26.74
C ARG A 258 -10.53 14.06 -27.96
N GLY A 259 -11.27 13.57 -28.96
CA GLY A 259 -10.69 13.14 -30.23
C GLY A 259 -10.04 11.75 -30.16
N LYS A 260 -9.64 11.22 -31.31
CA LYS A 260 -9.11 9.86 -31.42
C LYS A 260 -7.73 9.70 -30.77
N ASP A 261 -6.89 10.72 -30.88
CA ASP A 261 -5.47 10.61 -30.48
C ASP A 261 -5.23 11.02 -29.03
N ARG A 262 -6.20 11.68 -28.36
CA ARG A 262 -6.16 12.05 -26.94
C ARG A 262 -4.80 12.67 -26.53
N LYS A 263 -4.32 13.59 -27.37
CA LYS A 263 -2.96 14.17 -27.36
C LYS A 263 -3.06 15.69 -27.45
N PRO A 264 -2.19 16.47 -26.77
CA PRO A 264 -2.15 17.91 -26.95
C PRO A 264 -1.88 18.26 -28.42
N ALA A 265 -2.75 19.08 -29.02
CA ALA A 265 -2.56 19.55 -30.39
C ALA A 265 -1.49 20.65 -30.46
N PRO A 266 -0.75 20.81 -31.59
CA PRO A 266 0.33 21.78 -31.70
C PRO A 266 -0.07 23.22 -31.33
N GLU A 267 -1.28 23.64 -31.67
CA GLU A 267 -1.85 24.94 -31.31
C GLU A 267 -1.99 25.16 -29.81
N MET A 268 -2.22 24.09 -29.03
CA MET A 268 -2.31 24.16 -27.58
C MET A 268 -0.93 24.35 -26.93
N LEU A 269 0.16 24.08 -27.66
CA LEU A 269 1.54 24.11 -27.18
C LEU A 269 2.33 25.36 -27.60
N LYS A 270 1.80 26.20 -28.48
CA LYS A 270 2.52 27.35 -29.07
C LYS A 270 3.14 28.33 -28.07
N GLU A 271 2.55 28.48 -26.89
CA GLU A 271 3.01 29.41 -25.85
C GLU A 271 3.56 28.71 -24.60
N ILE A 272 3.94 27.43 -24.73
CA ILE A 272 4.41 26.60 -23.63
C ILE A 272 5.87 26.23 -23.88
N ASP A 273 6.71 26.45 -22.88
CA ASP A 273 8.13 26.04 -22.91
C ASP A 273 8.34 24.70 -22.18
N VAL A 274 7.46 24.40 -21.21
CA VAL A 274 7.47 23.16 -20.42
C VAL A 274 6.05 22.67 -20.12
N LEU A 275 5.79 21.39 -20.37
CA LEU A 275 4.60 20.70 -19.85
C LEU A 275 4.94 20.07 -18.50
N VAL A 276 4.14 20.38 -17.49
CA VAL A 276 4.24 19.83 -16.14
C VAL A 276 3.13 18.80 -15.97
N PHE A 277 3.45 17.60 -15.50
CA PHE A 277 2.49 16.53 -15.21
C PHE A 277 2.40 16.29 -13.71
N ASP A 278 1.20 16.45 -13.14
CA ASP A 278 0.95 16.27 -11.71
C ASP A 278 -0.45 15.67 -11.46
N ILE A 279 -0.54 14.33 -11.50
CA ILE A 279 -1.79 13.58 -11.32
C ILE A 279 -1.51 12.33 -10.49
N GLN A 280 -2.40 12.02 -9.54
CA GLN A 280 -2.38 10.77 -8.79
C GLN A 280 -2.95 9.61 -9.62
N ASP A 281 -2.14 8.59 -9.89
CA ASP A 281 -2.54 7.31 -10.51
C ASP A 281 -2.79 6.22 -9.46
N ILE A 282 -3.11 5.00 -9.88
CA ILE A 282 -3.43 3.86 -9.01
C ILE A 282 -2.54 2.62 -9.21
N GLY A 283 -1.56 2.65 -10.12
CA GLY A 283 -0.60 1.57 -10.30
C GLY A 283 -1.06 0.40 -11.17
N THR A 284 -2.06 0.64 -12.04
CA THR A 284 -2.64 -0.37 -12.94
C THR A 284 -2.51 0.08 -14.39
N ARG A 285 -2.06 -0.83 -15.28
CA ARG A 285 -1.78 -0.54 -16.70
C ARG A 285 -2.91 0.16 -17.44
N PHE A 286 -4.16 -0.24 -17.20
CA PHE A 286 -5.33 0.28 -17.91
C PHE A 286 -6.00 1.46 -17.22
N TYR A 287 -5.39 2.03 -16.17
CA TYR A 287 -5.77 3.34 -15.66
C TYR A 287 -5.11 4.42 -16.53
N THR A 288 -5.93 5.26 -17.16
CA THR A 288 -5.54 5.95 -18.41
C THR A 288 -4.69 7.20 -18.24
N TYR A 289 -4.41 7.62 -17.00
CA TYR A 289 -3.53 8.76 -16.74
C TYR A 289 -2.11 8.53 -17.23
N LEU A 290 -1.62 7.27 -17.17
CA LEU A 290 -0.37 6.87 -17.81
C LEU A 290 -0.38 7.09 -19.32
N SER A 291 -1.48 6.72 -19.99
CA SER A 291 -1.65 6.94 -21.43
C SER A 291 -1.70 8.42 -21.79
N THR A 292 -2.40 9.23 -20.99
CA THR A 292 -2.37 10.70 -21.13
C THR A 292 -0.96 11.25 -21.00
N MET A 293 -0.17 10.78 -20.02
CA MET A 293 1.23 11.18 -19.85
C MET A 293 2.08 10.82 -21.08
N LYS A 294 1.99 9.57 -21.56
CA LYS A 294 2.73 9.11 -22.76
C LYS A 294 2.41 9.98 -23.98
N ASN A 295 1.12 10.18 -24.27
CA ASN A 295 0.69 11.00 -25.41
C ASN A 295 1.20 12.45 -25.29
N ALA A 296 1.17 13.02 -24.09
CA ALA A 296 1.68 14.36 -23.84
C ALA A 296 3.21 14.46 -23.96
N MET A 297 3.95 13.43 -23.52
CA MET A 297 5.40 13.34 -23.72
C MET A 297 5.76 13.30 -25.21
N GLU A 298 5.04 12.52 -26.01
CA GLU A 298 5.25 12.48 -27.46
C GLU A 298 4.88 13.81 -28.15
N ALA A 299 3.86 14.52 -27.65
CA ALA A 299 3.51 15.84 -28.15
C ALA A 299 4.59 16.87 -27.82
N ALA A 300 5.12 16.79 -26.59
CA ALA A 300 6.21 17.64 -26.12
C ALA A 300 7.49 17.42 -26.93
N ALA A 301 7.85 16.16 -27.20
CA ALA A 301 8.98 15.81 -28.07
C ALA A 301 8.82 16.41 -29.47
N ALA A 302 7.65 16.22 -30.09
CA ALA A 302 7.36 16.75 -31.42
C ALA A 302 7.38 18.29 -31.48
N ALA A 303 6.96 18.96 -30.40
CA ALA A 303 6.98 20.42 -30.27
C ALA A 303 8.34 20.97 -29.78
N ASN A 304 9.32 20.10 -29.49
CA ASN A 304 10.61 20.47 -28.91
C ASN A 304 10.49 21.27 -27.60
N ILE A 305 9.53 20.92 -26.74
CA ILE A 305 9.31 21.51 -25.41
C ILE A 305 9.72 20.54 -24.31
N GLU A 306 10.03 21.07 -23.13
CA GLU A 306 10.42 20.25 -21.97
C GLU A 306 9.21 19.56 -21.35
N PHE A 307 9.45 18.44 -20.66
CA PHE A 307 8.43 17.72 -19.92
C PHE A 307 8.91 17.45 -18.49
N LEU A 308 8.16 17.92 -17.50
CA LEU A 308 8.47 17.79 -16.08
C LEU A 308 7.40 16.96 -15.38
N VAL A 309 7.78 15.84 -14.76
CA VAL A 309 6.86 15.03 -13.94
C VAL A 309 7.03 15.38 -12.47
N LEU A 310 5.96 15.80 -11.81
CA LEU A 310 5.91 15.93 -10.35
C LEU A 310 5.49 14.58 -9.79
N ASP A 311 6.46 13.79 -9.35
CA ASP A 311 6.21 12.39 -9.07
C ASP A 311 5.32 12.19 -7.83
N ARG A 312 4.52 11.14 -7.86
CA ARG A 312 3.55 10.79 -6.80
C ARG A 312 3.62 9.31 -6.44
N PRO A 313 3.22 8.92 -5.21
CA PRO A 313 3.27 7.53 -4.79
C PRO A 313 2.44 6.63 -5.71
N ASN A 314 2.96 5.45 -6.01
CA ASN A 314 2.09 4.36 -6.46
C ASN A 314 1.31 3.86 -5.23
N PRO A 315 -0.03 4.02 -5.17
CA PRO A 315 -0.77 3.80 -3.92
C PRO A 315 -0.80 2.34 -3.50
N ILE A 316 -0.65 1.42 -4.46
CA ILE A 316 -0.54 -0.02 -4.22
C ILE A 316 0.93 -0.47 -4.17
N GLY A 317 1.86 0.43 -3.84
CA GLY A 317 3.27 0.12 -3.64
C GLY A 317 4.09 -0.11 -4.92
N GLY A 318 5.41 -0.13 -4.76
CA GLY A 318 6.40 -0.30 -5.82
C GLY A 318 7.07 -1.68 -5.88
N ILE A 319 6.84 -2.56 -4.90
CA ILE A 319 7.50 -3.88 -4.87
C ILE A 319 6.89 -4.85 -5.88
N SER A 320 5.59 -5.12 -5.73
CA SER A 320 4.90 -6.15 -6.51
C SER A 320 4.77 -5.77 -7.98
N VAL A 321 5.06 -6.74 -8.85
CA VAL A 321 4.77 -6.69 -10.29
C VAL A 321 4.00 -7.96 -10.61
N GLU A 322 2.85 -7.79 -11.24
CA GLU A 322 1.96 -8.89 -11.57
C GLU A 322 1.53 -8.76 -13.03
N GLY A 323 1.73 -9.83 -13.79
CA GLY A 323 1.26 -9.94 -15.17
C GLY A 323 -0.25 -10.09 -15.29
N PRO A 324 -0.79 -10.46 -16.45
CA PRO A 324 -0.03 -10.69 -17.68
C PRO A 324 0.61 -9.41 -18.22
N MET A 325 1.69 -9.57 -18.99
CA MET A 325 2.18 -8.49 -19.87
C MET A 325 1.14 -8.18 -20.95
N LEU A 326 1.12 -6.94 -21.43
CA LEU A 326 0.29 -6.56 -22.57
C LEU A 326 0.90 -7.11 -23.87
N ASP A 327 0.12 -7.86 -24.64
CA ASP A 327 0.50 -8.30 -25.98
C ASP A 327 0.63 -7.07 -26.90
N PRO A 328 1.72 -6.92 -27.69
CA PRO A 328 2.00 -5.71 -28.46
C PRO A 328 0.88 -5.27 -29.41
N GLU A 329 0.15 -6.21 -30.00
CA GLU A 329 -0.97 -5.95 -30.90
C GLU A 329 -2.21 -5.36 -30.21
N LEU A 330 -2.26 -5.41 -28.88
CA LEU A 330 -3.35 -4.85 -28.06
C LEU A 330 -3.06 -3.44 -27.53
N ILE A 331 -1.91 -2.85 -27.89
CA ILE A 331 -1.54 -1.49 -27.49
C ILE A 331 -2.64 -0.51 -27.92
N SER A 332 -3.14 0.25 -26.94
CA SER A 332 -4.25 1.19 -27.11
C SER A 332 -4.27 2.21 -25.97
N PHE A 333 -5.28 3.08 -25.90
CA PHE A 333 -5.39 4.07 -24.83
C PHE A 333 -5.58 3.45 -23.42
N VAL A 334 -6.10 2.23 -23.32
CA VAL A 334 -6.22 1.49 -22.04
C VAL A 334 -5.04 0.53 -21.81
N GLY A 335 -3.94 0.73 -22.53
CA GLY A 335 -2.73 -0.07 -22.43
C GLY A 335 -1.69 0.47 -23.39
N CYS A 336 -1.04 1.57 -23.01
CA CYS A 336 -0.29 2.40 -23.95
C CYS A 336 1.13 1.91 -24.29
N ALA A 337 1.57 0.82 -23.65
CA ALA A 337 2.88 0.20 -23.84
C ALA A 337 2.85 -1.25 -23.31
N VAL A 338 3.86 -2.04 -23.69
CA VAL A 338 4.05 -3.42 -23.19
C VAL A 338 4.43 -3.38 -21.71
N LEU A 339 3.40 -3.38 -20.86
CA LEU A 339 3.50 -3.33 -19.41
C LEU A 339 2.70 -4.48 -18.77
N PRO A 340 3.14 -4.96 -17.60
CA PRO A 340 2.36 -5.90 -16.79
C PRO A 340 1.09 -5.21 -16.26
N LEU A 341 0.07 -5.99 -15.93
CA LEU A 341 -1.19 -5.53 -15.33
C LEU A 341 -0.96 -4.59 -14.13
N ARG A 342 -0.14 -5.02 -13.15
CA ARG A 342 0.37 -4.22 -12.05
C ARG A 342 1.87 -4.02 -12.24
N HIS A 343 2.27 -2.79 -12.53
CA HIS A 343 3.66 -2.46 -12.92
C HIS A 343 4.57 -2.11 -11.74
N GLY A 344 4.00 -1.73 -10.59
CA GLY A 344 4.75 -1.41 -9.38
C GLY A 344 5.75 -0.26 -9.57
N MET A 345 5.44 0.72 -10.41
CA MET A 345 6.30 1.89 -10.68
C MET A 345 5.50 3.15 -10.43
N THR A 346 6.16 4.25 -10.08
CA THR A 346 5.53 5.58 -10.06
C THR A 346 5.38 6.11 -11.49
N LEU A 347 4.61 7.20 -11.68
CA LEU A 347 4.52 7.83 -13.00
C LEU A 347 5.84 8.47 -13.42
N GLY A 348 6.64 9.00 -12.49
CA GLY A 348 8.00 9.49 -12.79
C GLY A 348 8.93 8.39 -13.28
N GLU A 349 8.93 7.23 -12.62
CA GLU A 349 9.69 6.04 -13.07
C GLU A 349 9.18 5.54 -14.44
N LEU A 350 7.87 5.51 -14.65
CA LEU A 350 7.27 5.12 -15.93
C LEU A 350 7.59 6.12 -17.04
N ALA A 351 7.62 7.43 -16.78
CA ALA A 351 8.02 8.44 -17.75
C ALA A 351 9.47 8.21 -18.19
N ARG A 352 10.38 7.89 -17.25
CA ARG A 352 11.77 7.53 -17.57
C ARG A 352 11.85 6.26 -18.42
N TYR A 353 11.13 5.22 -18.02
CA TYR A 353 11.05 3.95 -18.76
C TYR A 353 10.54 4.17 -20.19
N LEU A 354 9.38 4.80 -20.34
CA LEU A 354 8.75 5.03 -21.64
C LEU A 354 9.58 5.95 -22.54
N ASN A 355 10.25 6.97 -21.98
CA ASN A 355 11.06 7.87 -22.80
C ASN A 355 12.19 7.14 -23.54
N VAL A 356 12.77 6.12 -22.89
CA VAL A 356 13.85 5.31 -23.47
C VAL A 356 13.29 4.15 -24.29
N GLU A 357 12.41 3.34 -23.69
CA GLU A 357 11.94 2.07 -24.28
C GLU A 357 11.02 2.28 -25.49
N GLU A 358 10.20 3.34 -25.47
CA GLU A 358 9.34 3.72 -26.59
C GLU A 358 10.01 4.77 -27.50
N LYS A 359 11.27 5.14 -27.23
CA LYS A 359 12.07 6.09 -28.02
C LYS A 359 11.37 7.44 -28.23
N ILE A 360 10.69 7.95 -27.20
CA ILE A 360 9.94 9.21 -27.29
C ILE A 360 10.87 10.41 -27.50
N GLY A 361 12.03 10.42 -26.84
CA GLY A 361 13.06 11.45 -27.03
C GLY A 361 12.69 12.84 -26.51
N VAL A 362 11.75 12.94 -25.56
CA VAL A 362 11.43 14.24 -24.92
C VAL A 362 12.54 14.64 -23.95
N ARG A 363 12.78 15.95 -23.80
CA ARG A 363 13.60 16.50 -22.70
C ARG A 363 12.84 16.33 -21.38
N LEU A 364 13.03 15.17 -20.77
CA LEU A 364 12.34 14.75 -19.55
C LEU A 364 13.13 15.17 -18.31
N GLU A 365 12.44 15.81 -17.38
CA GLU A 365 12.85 15.97 -15.99
C GLU A 365 11.80 15.30 -15.08
N VAL A 366 12.24 14.70 -13.98
CA VAL A 366 11.36 14.20 -12.93
C VAL A 366 11.76 14.89 -11.62
N ALA A 367 10.77 15.44 -10.93
CA ALA A 367 10.92 15.87 -9.55
C ALA A 367 10.60 14.68 -8.63
N PRO A 368 11.62 13.98 -8.08
CA PRO A 368 11.39 12.81 -7.26
C PRO A 368 10.74 13.21 -5.94
N MET A 369 9.96 12.29 -5.38
CA MET A 369 9.46 12.41 -4.02
C MET A 369 10.58 12.36 -2.99
N GLN A 370 10.31 12.85 -1.79
CA GLN A 370 11.14 12.59 -0.62
C GLN A 370 10.38 11.72 0.37
N ASP A 371 11.12 10.87 1.10
CA ASP A 371 10.57 9.97 2.11
C ASP A 371 9.43 9.10 1.56
N TRP A 372 9.52 8.57 0.34
CA TRP A 372 8.70 7.44 -0.13
C TRP A 372 9.63 6.26 -0.46
N ARG A 373 9.28 5.07 -0.02
CA ARG A 373 9.96 3.82 -0.35
C ARG A 373 9.00 2.92 -1.12
N ARG A 374 9.55 2.02 -1.92
CA ARG A 374 8.76 1.09 -2.75
C ARG A 374 7.86 0.19 -1.91
N SER A 375 8.24 -0.11 -0.67
CA SER A 375 7.43 -0.90 0.27
C SER A 375 6.21 -0.15 0.83
N ASP A 376 6.13 1.17 0.63
CA ASP A 376 5.10 1.97 1.26
C ASP A 376 3.80 1.93 0.45
N TRP A 377 2.73 1.62 1.15
CA TRP A 377 1.36 1.79 0.69
C TRP A 377 0.93 3.24 0.85
N TRP A 378 -0.12 3.66 0.15
CA TRP A 378 -0.65 5.01 0.25
C TRP A 378 -0.87 5.47 1.69
N ASP A 379 -1.51 4.64 2.52
CA ASP A 379 -1.84 4.94 3.90
C ASP A 379 -0.63 5.05 4.83
N SER A 380 0.55 4.60 4.39
CA SER A 380 1.81 4.79 5.12
C SER A 380 2.44 6.18 4.88
N THR A 381 2.08 6.87 3.80
CA THR A 381 2.73 8.13 3.34
C THR A 381 2.36 9.36 4.17
N GLY A 382 1.20 9.32 4.84
CA GLY A 382 0.60 10.48 5.50
C GLY A 382 -0.06 11.49 4.54
N LEU A 383 -0.17 11.18 3.25
CA LEU A 383 -0.91 12.00 2.28
C LEU A 383 -2.42 11.74 2.36
N VAL A 384 -3.22 12.78 2.11
CA VAL A 384 -4.67 12.67 2.07
C VAL A 384 -5.10 11.94 0.81
N TRP A 385 -5.83 10.83 0.95
CA TRP A 385 -6.47 10.19 -0.19
C TRP A 385 -7.59 11.08 -0.75
N VAL A 386 -7.48 11.42 -2.03
CA VAL A 386 -8.54 12.06 -2.80
C VAL A 386 -8.87 11.13 -3.96
N ASP A 387 -10.13 10.76 -4.07
CA ASP A 387 -10.64 9.81 -5.07
C ASP A 387 -10.15 10.18 -6.48
N PRO A 388 -9.24 9.41 -7.10
CA PRO A 388 -8.65 9.82 -8.38
C PRO A 388 -9.64 9.84 -9.55
N SER A 389 -10.77 9.14 -9.41
CA SER A 389 -11.92 9.19 -10.32
C SER A 389 -13.23 8.95 -9.55
N PRO A 390 -14.41 9.23 -10.13
CA PRO A 390 -15.70 9.10 -9.44
C PRO A 390 -16.00 7.73 -8.81
N ASN A 391 -15.38 6.67 -9.37
CA ASN A 391 -15.54 5.29 -8.93
C ASN A 391 -14.30 4.75 -8.20
N MET A 392 -13.19 5.47 -8.11
CA MET A 392 -12.00 5.04 -7.38
C MET A 392 -12.01 5.63 -5.97
N ARG A 393 -12.85 5.06 -5.10
CA ARG A 393 -13.26 5.67 -3.81
C ARG A 393 -12.47 5.24 -2.59
N SER A 394 -11.52 4.32 -2.74
CA SER A 394 -10.75 3.80 -1.62
C SER A 394 -9.43 3.20 -2.08
N LEU A 395 -8.45 3.13 -1.18
CA LEU A 395 -7.22 2.36 -1.38
C LEU A 395 -7.52 0.87 -1.60
N THR A 396 -8.57 0.34 -0.96
CA THR A 396 -9.03 -1.03 -1.16
C THR A 396 -9.52 -1.25 -2.59
N ALA A 397 -10.30 -0.31 -3.13
CA ALA A 397 -10.72 -0.33 -4.52
C ALA A 397 -9.51 -0.28 -5.47
N ALA A 398 -8.51 0.57 -5.19
CA ALA A 398 -7.29 0.64 -6.00
C ALA A 398 -6.50 -0.68 -6.01
N LEU A 399 -6.45 -1.39 -4.87
CA LEU A 399 -5.82 -2.70 -4.77
C LEU A 399 -6.59 -3.80 -5.52
N LEU A 400 -7.93 -3.77 -5.47
CA LEU A 400 -8.77 -4.75 -6.15
C LEU A 400 -8.89 -4.51 -7.66
N TYR A 401 -8.83 -3.23 -8.07
CA TYR A 401 -9.06 -2.77 -9.44
C TYR A 401 -8.30 -3.57 -10.51
N PRO A 402 -6.97 -3.81 -10.41
CA PRO A 402 -6.27 -4.57 -11.44
C PRO A 402 -6.87 -5.96 -11.67
N GLY A 403 -7.39 -6.65 -10.66
CA GLY A 403 -8.02 -7.96 -10.83
C GLY A 403 -9.50 -7.89 -11.23
N VAL A 404 -10.25 -6.99 -10.60
CA VAL A 404 -11.71 -6.89 -10.75
C VAL A 404 -12.10 -6.26 -12.09
N ALA A 405 -11.39 -5.22 -12.50
CA ALA A 405 -11.74 -4.44 -13.68
C ALA A 405 -11.26 -5.07 -15.00
N MET A 406 -10.46 -6.15 -14.98
CA MET A 406 -10.08 -6.88 -16.22
C MET A 406 -11.28 -7.37 -17.05
N LEU A 407 -12.45 -7.53 -16.40
CA LEU A 407 -13.68 -8.00 -17.03
C LEU A 407 -14.69 -6.85 -17.27
N GLU A 408 -14.35 -5.59 -16.95
CA GLU A 408 -15.34 -4.49 -16.92
C GLU A 408 -15.84 -4.06 -18.31
N PHE A 409 -15.18 -4.47 -19.39
CA PHE A 409 -15.68 -4.24 -20.76
C PHE A 409 -16.85 -5.15 -21.11
N SER A 410 -17.08 -6.22 -20.35
CA SER A 410 -18.27 -7.05 -20.49
C SER A 410 -19.51 -6.31 -19.98
N LYS A 411 -20.33 -5.78 -20.90
CA LYS A 411 -21.50 -4.92 -20.60
C LYS A 411 -22.59 -5.57 -19.74
N ASN A 412 -22.54 -6.88 -19.58
CA ASN A 412 -23.46 -7.69 -18.78
C ASN A 412 -22.81 -8.17 -17.46
N TYR A 413 -21.78 -7.46 -16.98
CA TYR A 413 -21.07 -7.71 -15.74
C TYR A 413 -20.85 -6.39 -14.99
N SER A 414 -21.32 -6.32 -13.75
CA SER A 414 -21.12 -5.17 -12.87
C SER A 414 -19.84 -5.36 -12.04
N VAL A 415 -19.03 -4.31 -11.98
CA VAL A 415 -17.91 -4.16 -11.03
C VAL A 415 -18.28 -3.24 -9.85
N GLY A 416 -19.57 -3.11 -9.54
CA GLY A 416 -20.06 -2.32 -8.41
C GLY A 416 -20.10 -0.81 -8.64
N ARG A 417 -19.87 -0.31 -9.87
CA ARG A 417 -20.16 1.09 -10.23
C ARG A 417 -21.63 1.41 -9.92
N GLY A 418 -21.90 2.64 -9.47
CA GLY A 418 -23.25 3.02 -9.00
C GLY A 418 -23.60 2.49 -7.60
N THR A 419 -22.66 1.96 -6.84
CA THR A 419 -22.85 1.57 -5.43
C THR A 419 -21.99 2.41 -4.49
N GLY A 420 -22.07 2.15 -3.17
CA GLY A 420 -21.18 2.76 -2.18
C GLY A 420 -19.74 2.23 -2.21
N SER A 421 -19.48 1.10 -2.88
CA SER A 421 -18.17 0.41 -2.86
C SER A 421 -17.82 -0.15 -4.24
N PRO A 422 -17.65 0.70 -5.27
CA PRO A 422 -17.18 0.27 -6.59
C PRO A 422 -15.84 -0.48 -6.51
N PHE A 423 -15.68 -1.50 -7.36
CA PHE A 423 -14.56 -2.44 -7.43
C PHE A 423 -14.37 -3.34 -6.21
N GLU A 424 -15.14 -3.16 -5.13
CA GLU A 424 -15.23 -4.09 -4.00
C GLU A 424 -16.39 -5.09 -4.15
N LEU A 425 -17.18 -4.94 -5.21
CA LEU A 425 -18.34 -5.75 -5.56
C LEU A 425 -18.24 -6.20 -7.02
N ILE A 426 -18.68 -7.43 -7.28
CA ILE A 426 -18.95 -7.90 -8.63
C ILE A 426 -20.33 -8.55 -8.68
N GLY A 427 -21.05 -8.46 -9.79
CA GLY A 427 -22.40 -9.02 -9.87
C GLY A 427 -23.03 -8.93 -11.25
N ALA A 428 -24.10 -9.69 -11.45
CA ALA A 428 -24.91 -9.67 -12.66
C ALA A 428 -26.27 -10.32 -12.39
N ASP A 429 -27.25 -10.12 -13.26
CA ASP A 429 -28.58 -10.74 -13.13
C ASP A 429 -28.61 -12.26 -13.36
N TRP A 430 -27.47 -12.85 -13.73
CA TRP A 430 -27.27 -14.28 -13.96
C TRP A 430 -26.30 -14.92 -12.97
N ILE A 431 -25.64 -14.14 -12.12
CA ILE A 431 -24.78 -14.68 -11.07
C ILE A 431 -25.67 -15.15 -9.91
N ARG A 432 -25.32 -16.28 -9.31
CA ARG A 432 -25.89 -16.74 -8.03
C ARG A 432 -24.86 -16.46 -6.94
N GLY A 433 -25.13 -15.49 -6.07
CA GLY A 433 -24.11 -14.93 -5.17
C GLY A 433 -23.50 -15.96 -4.21
N GLU A 434 -24.34 -16.83 -3.64
CA GLU A 434 -23.91 -17.90 -2.73
C GLU A 434 -23.05 -18.96 -3.42
N GLU A 435 -23.40 -19.34 -4.65
CA GLU A 435 -22.65 -20.33 -5.43
C GLU A 435 -21.26 -19.79 -5.78
N LEU A 436 -21.18 -18.56 -6.29
CA LEU A 436 -19.92 -17.92 -6.65
C LEU A 436 -19.03 -17.71 -5.42
N ALA A 437 -19.59 -17.22 -4.31
CA ALA A 437 -18.85 -17.05 -3.06
C ALA A 437 -18.33 -18.40 -2.52
N ALA A 438 -19.16 -19.43 -2.51
CA ALA A 438 -18.75 -20.77 -2.06
C ALA A 438 -17.66 -21.36 -2.96
N TYR A 439 -17.77 -21.19 -4.28
CA TYR A 439 -16.73 -21.61 -5.22
C TYR A 439 -15.40 -20.93 -4.93
N LEU A 440 -15.38 -19.59 -4.87
CA LEU A 440 -14.15 -18.83 -4.70
C LEU A 440 -13.52 -18.99 -3.31
N ASN A 441 -14.31 -19.10 -2.23
CA ASN A 441 -13.74 -19.36 -0.90
C ASN A 441 -13.06 -20.74 -0.82
N ARG A 442 -13.55 -21.76 -1.54
CA ARG A 442 -12.89 -23.09 -1.62
C ARG A 442 -11.56 -23.05 -2.37
N ARG A 443 -11.25 -21.96 -3.08
CA ARG A 443 -9.96 -21.75 -3.75
C ARG A 443 -8.86 -21.23 -2.82
N TRP A 444 -9.22 -20.85 -1.59
CA TRP A 444 -8.28 -20.36 -0.56
C TRP A 444 -7.36 -19.26 -1.10
N ILE A 445 -7.95 -18.26 -1.76
CA ILE A 445 -7.22 -17.14 -2.35
C ILE A 445 -6.59 -16.33 -1.21
N PRO A 446 -5.26 -16.18 -1.15
CA PRO A 446 -4.59 -15.47 -0.06
C PRO A 446 -5.06 -14.01 0.05
N GLY A 447 -5.27 -13.55 1.29
CA GLY A 447 -5.51 -12.15 1.58
C GLY A 447 -6.93 -11.64 1.27
N VAL A 448 -7.87 -12.48 0.85
CA VAL A 448 -9.25 -12.07 0.53
C VAL A 448 -10.29 -13.05 1.08
N ARG A 449 -11.43 -12.51 1.54
CA ARG A 449 -12.66 -13.25 1.85
C ARG A 449 -13.78 -12.78 0.96
N ILE A 450 -14.64 -13.70 0.56
CA ILE A 450 -15.69 -13.43 -0.42
C ILE A 450 -17.04 -13.75 0.20
N TYR A 451 -17.97 -12.81 0.15
CA TYR A 451 -19.31 -12.96 0.71
C TYR A 451 -20.34 -12.78 -0.40
N ALA A 452 -21.39 -13.60 -0.41
CA ALA A 452 -22.53 -13.36 -1.28
C ALA A 452 -23.12 -11.97 -0.99
N ALA A 453 -23.56 -11.27 -2.04
CA ALA A 453 -24.13 -9.94 -1.94
C ALA A 453 -25.29 -9.78 -2.92
N ARG A 454 -26.24 -8.93 -2.53
CA ARG A 454 -27.27 -8.36 -3.41
C ARG A 454 -27.14 -6.85 -3.39
N PHE A 455 -27.24 -6.22 -4.55
CA PHE A 455 -27.12 -4.77 -4.66
C PHE A 455 -27.81 -4.25 -5.93
N THR A 456 -28.19 -2.98 -5.89
CA THR A 456 -28.83 -2.27 -7.00
C THR A 456 -27.95 -1.10 -7.41
N PRO A 457 -27.20 -1.20 -8.52
CA PRO A 457 -26.44 -0.08 -9.06
C PRO A 457 -27.34 1.12 -9.39
N THR A 458 -26.87 2.33 -9.14
CA THR A 458 -27.55 3.59 -9.56
C THR A 458 -27.01 4.16 -10.88
N ALA A 459 -25.95 3.56 -11.43
CA ALA A 459 -25.29 4.00 -12.66
C ALA A 459 -24.60 2.80 -13.33
N SER A 460 -24.14 2.98 -14.58
CA SER A 460 -23.46 1.95 -15.37
C SER A 460 -24.34 0.71 -15.62
N TYR A 461 -23.73 -0.46 -15.83
CA TYR A 461 -24.44 -1.71 -16.12
C TYR A 461 -25.35 -2.13 -14.97
N PHE A 462 -26.54 -2.59 -15.31
CA PHE A 462 -27.62 -2.95 -14.38
C PHE A 462 -28.15 -1.80 -13.51
N SER A 463 -28.00 -0.54 -13.96
CA SER A 463 -28.61 0.61 -13.27
C SER A 463 -30.12 0.41 -13.02
N GLY A 464 -30.54 0.59 -11.77
CA GLY A 464 -31.92 0.44 -11.32
C GLY A 464 -32.41 -1.01 -11.17
N LYS A 465 -31.57 -2.02 -11.43
CA LYS A 465 -31.90 -3.44 -11.31
C LYS A 465 -31.15 -4.06 -10.14
N GLU A 466 -31.88 -4.71 -9.23
CA GLU A 466 -31.26 -5.54 -8.20
C GLU A 466 -30.61 -6.76 -8.86
N ILE A 467 -29.35 -7.01 -8.52
CA ILE A 467 -28.56 -8.14 -9.02
C ILE A 467 -27.90 -8.86 -7.84
N GLU A 468 -27.54 -10.13 -8.06
CA GLU A 468 -26.72 -10.87 -7.13
C GLU A 468 -25.25 -10.87 -7.57
N GLY A 469 -24.38 -11.18 -6.61
CA GLY A 469 -22.96 -11.15 -6.81
C GLY A 469 -22.20 -11.49 -5.56
N VAL A 470 -20.97 -10.98 -5.48
CA VAL A 470 -20.13 -11.14 -4.30
C VAL A 470 -19.46 -9.83 -3.91
N ARG A 471 -19.25 -9.67 -2.60
CA ARG A 471 -18.39 -8.65 -1.99
C ARG A 471 -17.02 -9.23 -1.68
N LEU A 472 -15.99 -8.47 -2.05
CA LEU A 472 -14.59 -8.80 -1.88
C LEU A 472 -14.05 -8.05 -0.66
N ILE A 473 -13.63 -8.78 0.37
CA ILE A 473 -13.05 -8.21 1.58
C ILE A 473 -11.57 -8.56 1.64
N VAL A 474 -10.70 -7.58 1.41
CA VAL A 474 -9.26 -7.75 1.61
C VAL A 474 -8.99 -7.91 3.11
N THR A 475 -8.49 -9.08 3.49
CA THR A 475 -8.16 -9.44 4.88
C THR A 475 -6.68 -9.26 5.20
N ASP A 476 -5.82 -9.40 4.19
CA ASP A 476 -4.38 -9.14 4.30
C ASP A 476 -3.83 -8.72 2.94
N ARG A 477 -3.43 -7.45 2.82
CA ARG A 477 -2.95 -6.87 1.56
C ARG A 477 -1.53 -7.29 1.18
N GLU A 478 -0.73 -7.78 2.13
CA GLU A 478 0.69 -8.09 1.88
C GLU A 478 0.86 -9.42 1.14
N VAL A 479 -0.09 -10.35 1.33
CA VAL A 479 -0.14 -11.63 0.63
C VAL A 479 -1.14 -11.65 -0.53
N PHE A 480 -1.89 -10.56 -0.71
CA PHE A 480 -2.93 -10.45 -1.72
C PHE A 480 -2.35 -10.18 -3.11
N SER A 481 -2.80 -10.95 -4.10
CA SER A 481 -2.50 -10.74 -5.53
C SER A 481 -3.78 -10.38 -6.27
N PRO A 482 -3.94 -9.13 -6.77
CA PRO A 482 -5.04 -8.78 -7.65
C PRO A 482 -5.07 -9.62 -8.93
N LEU A 483 -3.92 -9.99 -9.51
CA LEU A 483 -3.88 -10.89 -10.66
C LEU A 483 -4.54 -12.23 -10.34
N ARG A 484 -4.10 -12.89 -9.25
CA ARG A 484 -4.67 -14.19 -8.87
C ARG A 484 -6.17 -14.09 -8.62
N LEU A 485 -6.64 -13.05 -7.95
CA LEU A 485 -8.06 -12.82 -7.75
C LEU A 485 -8.81 -12.68 -9.10
N GLY A 486 -8.29 -11.85 -10.01
CA GLY A 486 -8.90 -11.64 -11.32
C GLY A 486 -9.01 -12.91 -12.15
N LEU A 487 -7.94 -13.74 -12.17
CA LEU A 487 -7.95 -15.04 -12.85
C LEU A 487 -8.89 -16.05 -12.17
N GLU A 488 -8.95 -16.09 -10.84
CA GLU A 488 -9.88 -16.97 -10.12
C GLU A 488 -11.34 -16.58 -10.38
N ILE A 489 -11.66 -15.28 -10.42
CA ILE A 489 -12.98 -14.78 -10.81
C ILE A 489 -13.28 -15.16 -12.27
N ALA A 490 -12.36 -14.86 -13.19
CA ALA A 490 -12.53 -15.13 -14.62
C ALA A 490 -12.80 -16.63 -14.89
N CYS A 491 -11.98 -17.53 -14.35
CA CYS A 491 -12.17 -18.97 -14.49
C CYS A 491 -13.44 -19.47 -13.77
N ALA A 492 -13.79 -18.89 -12.62
CA ALA A 492 -15.03 -19.26 -11.92
C ALA A 492 -16.27 -18.88 -12.74
N LEU A 493 -16.29 -17.67 -13.31
CA LEU A 493 -17.39 -17.20 -14.15
C LEU A 493 -17.51 -18.02 -15.43
N GLU A 494 -16.40 -18.31 -16.10
CA GLU A 494 -16.41 -19.15 -17.31
C GLU A 494 -16.92 -20.57 -17.01
N LYS A 495 -16.56 -21.12 -15.84
CA LYS A 495 -16.99 -22.47 -15.43
C LYS A 495 -18.44 -22.55 -14.98
N LEU A 496 -18.88 -21.62 -14.13
CA LEU A 496 -20.22 -21.66 -13.53
C LEU A 496 -21.28 -21.09 -14.48
N TYR A 497 -20.89 -20.13 -15.34
CA TYR A 497 -21.77 -19.36 -16.18
C TYR A 497 -21.18 -19.21 -17.60
N PRO A 498 -20.96 -20.33 -18.33
CA PRO A 498 -20.27 -20.30 -19.62
C PRO A 498 -20.98 -19.41 -20.65
N GLY A 499 -20.18 -18.67 -21.44
CA GLY A 499 -20.68 -17.79 -22.50
C GLY A 499 -21.34 -16.49 -22.02
N ARG A 500 -21.29 -16.18 -20.70
CA ARG A 500 -21.86 -14.95 -20.16
C ARG A 500 -20.88 -13.78 -20.13
N ILE A 501 -19.58 -13.99 -20.29
CA ILE A 501 -18.60 -12.88 -20.34
C ILE A 501 -18.18 -12.60 -21.78
N ASP A 502 -18.19 -11.31 -22.16
CA ASP A 502 -17.60 -10.84 -23.41
C ASP A 502 -16.07 -10.77 -23.26
N TRP A 503 -15.45 -11.88 -23.63
CA TRP A 503 -14.00 -12.05 -23.62
C TRP A 503 -13.27 -11.29 -24.73
N GLU A 504 -13.92 -11.04 -25.86
CA GLU A 504 -13.29 -10.31 -26.97
C GLU A 504 -13.15 -8.83 -26.61
N GLY A 505 -14.21 -8.24 -26.04
CA GLY A 505 -14.13 -6.90 -25.46
C GLY A 505 -13.11 -6.84 -24.31
N SER A 506 -13.17 -7.79 -23.38
CA SER A 506 -12.31 -7.80 -22.19
C SER A 506 -10.83 -8.07 -22.49
N LEU A 507 -10.49 -8.62 -23.66
CA LEU A 507 -9.11 -8.92 -24.04
C LEU A 507 -8.20 -7.70 -23.97
N ARG A 508 -8.69 -6.49 -24.24
CA ARG A 508 -7.89 -5.26 -24.13
C ARG A 508 -7.46 -4.94 -22.71
N LEU A 509 -8.29 -5.26 -21.71
CA LEU A 509 -7.99 -5.02 -20.31
C LEU A 509 -7.20 -6.17 -19.68
N VAL A 510 -7.54 -7.42 -20.02
CA VAL A 510 -6.72 -8.59 -19.67
C VAL A 510 -5.31 -8.40 -20.25
N GLY A 511 -5.25 -8.04 -21.54
CA GLY A 511 -4.04 -7.71 -22.27
C GLY A 511 -3.22 -8.90 -22.74
N SER A 512 -3.68 -10.14 -22.57
CA SER A 512 -2.95 -11.30 -23.06
C SER A 512 -3.86 -12.38 -23.61
N GLY A 513 -3.65 -12.73 -24.89
CA GLY A 513 -4.30 -13.85 -25.56
C GLY A 513 -3.95 -15.18 -24.92
N LYS A 514 -2.71 -15.35 -24.42
CA LYS A 514 -2.30 -16.54 -23.67
C LYS A 514 -3.09 -16.69 -22.37
N ALA A 515 -3.22 -15.61 -21.59
CA ALA A 515 -4.00 -15.63 -20.35
C ALA A 515 -5.48 -15.94 -20.65
N LEU A 516 -6.05 -15.32 -21.69
CA LEU A 516 -7.43 -15.55 -22.09
C LEU A 516 -7.69 -16.98 -22.56
N ALA A 517 -6.79 -17.55 -23.38
CA ALA A 517 -6.87 -18.95 -23.80
C ALA A 517 -6.82 -19.89 -22.58
N GLY A 518 -5.95 -19.59 -21.62
CA GLY A 518 -5.86 -20.31 -20.35
C GLY A 518 -7.18 -20.34 -19.56
N ILE A 519 -7.85 -19.18 -19.46
CA ILE A 519 -9.16 -19.04 -18.82
C ILE A 519 -10.20 -19.90 -19.55
N ARG A 520 -10.31 -19.76 -20.89
CA ARG A 520 -11.28 -20.50 -21.71
C ARG A 520 -11.08 -22.02 -21.68
N ASN A 521 -9.83 -22.46 -21.58
CA ASN A 521 -9.49 -23.88 -21.47
C ASN A 521 -9.69 -24.46 -20.06
N GLY A 522 -10.13 -23.65 -19.09
CA GLY A 522 -10.33 -24.09 -17.71
C GLY A 522 -9.03 -24.43 -16.97
N THR A 523 -7.91 -23.81 -17.36
CA THR A 523 -6.62 -23.99 -16.67
C THR A 523 -6.74 -23.50 -15.23
N ASP A 524 -6.16 -24.23 -14.27
CA ASP A 524 -6.17 -23.80 -12.86
C ASP A 524 -5.51 -22.42 -12.74
N PRO A 525 -6.17 -21.43 -12.12
CA PRO A 525 -5.62 -20.08 -12.00
C PRO A 525 -4.23 -20.00 -11.34
N ARG A 526 -3.88 -20.94 -10.45
CA ARG A 526 -2.54 -20.99 -9.84
C ARG A 526 -1.47 -21.30 -10.89
N ALA A 527 -1.75 -22.24 -11.77
CA ALA A 527 -0.85 -22.57 -12.88
C ALA A 527 -0.77 -21.42 -13.90
N LEU A 528 -1.87 -20.70 -14.15
CA LEU A 528 -1.84 -19.50 -15.00
C LEU A 528 -0.96 -18.40 -14.40
N VAL A 529 -1.05 -18.16 -13.09
CA VAL A 529 -0.15 -17.20 -12.41
C VAL A 529 1.31 -17.61 -12.60
N GLU A 530 1.66 -18.87 -12.38
CA GLU A 530 3.03 -19.38 -12.59
C GLU A 530 3.50 -19.20 -14.03
N GLN A 531 2.65 -19.48 -15.02
CA GLN A 531 2.97 -19.32 -16.45
C GLN A 531 3.18 -17.87 -16.89
N LEU A 532 2.65 -16.90 -16.13
CA LEU A 532 2.80 -15.47 -16.38
C LEU A 532 3.95 -14.85 -15.59
N GLN A 533 4.50 -15.57 -14.60
CA GLN A 533 5.50 -15.04 -13.67
C GLN A 533 6.82 -14.71 -14.36
N GLU A 534 7.28 -15.55 -15.29
CA GLU A 534 8.57 -15.35 -15.96
C GLU A 534 8.65 -14.00 -16.67
N ALA A 535 7.62 -13.64 -17.44
CA ALA A 535 7.57 -12.36 -18.14
C ALA A 535 7.50 -11.17 -17.17
N ALA A 536 6.82 -11.33 -16.03
CA ALA A 536 6.79 -10.31 -14.98
C ALA A 536 8.15 -10.12 -14.30
N GLU A 537 8.92 -11.20 -14.07
CA GLU A 537 10.28 -11.14 -13.54
C GLU A 537 11.26 -10.50 -14.54
N GLN A 538 11.13 -10.81 -15.83
CA GLN A 538 11.90 -10.14 -16.88
C GLN A 538 11.62 -8.63 -16.89
N PHE A 539 10.36 -8.21 -16.74
CA PHE A 539 10.02 -6.79 -16.60
C PHE A 539 10.60 -6.18 -15.30
N LYS A 540 10.58 -6.89 -14.17
CA LYS A 540 11.19 -6.44 -12.92
C LYS A 540 12.69 -6.17 -13.06
N ALA A 541 13.41 -6.99 -13.83
CA ALA A 541 14.81 -6.76 -14.15
C ALA A 541 14.96 -5.56 -15.10
N LYS A 542 14.14 -5.50 -16.15
CA LYS A 542 14.16 -4.44 -17.16
C LYS A 542 13.89 -3.04 -16.58
N ARG A 543 13.02 -2.92 -15.56
CA ARG A 543 12.69 -1.62 -14.97
C ARG A 543 13.76 -1.03 -14.05
N GLN A 544 14.74 -1.83 -13.59
CA GLN A 544 15.73 -1.42 -12.57
C GLN A 544 16.45 -0.09 -12.88
N PRO A 545 16.95 0.16 -14.12
CA PRO A 545 17.67 1.41 -14.43
C PRO A 545 16.81 2.67 -14.35
N TYR A 546 15.49 2.52 -14.30
CA TYR A 546 14.52 3.62 -14.32
C TYR A 546 13.94 3.93 -12.94
N LEU A 547 14.23 3.08 -11.94
CA LEU A 547 13.71 3.25 -10.58
C LEU A 547 14.37 4.47 -9.92
N LEU A 548 13.56 5.21 -9.16
CA LEU A 548 13.96 6.42 -8.42
C LEU A 548 14.03 6.19 -6.91
N TYR A 549 13.41 5.12 -6.43
CA TYR A 549 13.18 4.87 -5.01
C TYR A 549 13.66 3.47 -4.61
N GLU A 550 14.06 3.33 -3.35
CA GLU A 550 14.50 2.06 -2.74
C GLU A 550 13.34 1.15 -2.30
#